data_AF-A0A846HKR5-F1
#
_entry.id   AF-A0A846HKR5-F1
#
_cell.length_a   1.000
_cell.length_b   1.000
_cell.length_c   1.000
_cell.angle_alpha   90.00
_cell.angle_beta   90.00
_cell.angle_gamma   90.00
#
_symmetry.space_group_name_H-M   'P 1'
#
loop_
_entity.id
_entity.type
_entity.pdbx_description
1 polymer ?
#
loop_
_entity_poly.entity_id
_entity_poly.type
_entity_poly.pdbx_seq_one_letter_code
_entity_poly.pdbx_strand_id
1 'polypeptide(L)'
;MDCDRSILDITNSFLLQEVAPKANEIDSNPQALYQALQGLGKLGLLALRGEKQLSEATFGDFQELIARYSGALAFVQTQHQSAAAMLSTSNNSTLKQAYLKRMSNGEVLIGVGFSQLRRQGEPLTLAVPVAGGYQLDGIVPWVTGWNLFQHFIIAATLPDGSAVFGIVPFVQTSQKSRGEITFTAPAQLAAMTSSNTVSATLTRWFLPQEQVVFIKPPGWIHESSKNNILRATFLATGCAFAGLDIIEAAKENKSLPFINDAFDSLLQELTKCRTVIRQAQQKSIGTAERLQMRAWAIDLATRIAHAAVTVSSGTANYMHHPAQRVYREALVFTVTGQTAAVMEATLQRLMRGQGDKEDKEDKGDKEDSIFSFSPPSPPSPLSPLSPPSPHPPLSPSPYSRVIHLSHTIDTDILQWQGDPPVEFDTVAELEKDGYYLRRFSLGEHSATHINAPKSFHNFGVGIDKYSAESLVVSAVVIDIRVQTAVNFDYVLTVADVLAWEEEYGKIPAKSVVILYTGWQEKWRDKNAFFNQDAQGSLHFPGFGSDATQFLLNERQIAGVGIDTHGVDSGQDTSFAINRLVLEKPRLVLENLTNLDQLPPRGAMLAIAPLLLQNGSGSPVGVLALVP
;
A
#
# COMPACT_ATOMS: atom_id res chain seq x y z
N MET A 1 11.38 -14.34 -36.03
CA MET A 1 11.01 -12.91 -36.01
C MET A 1 9.49 -12.72 -35.98
N ASP A 2 8.69 -13.50 -36.73
CA ASP A 2 7.21 -13.36 -36.71
C ASP A 2 6.53 -13.78 -35.39
N CYS A 3 7.02 -14.83 -34.72
CA CYS A 3 6.50 -15.25 -33.42
C CYS A 3 6.74 -14.19 -32.31
N ASP A 4 7.92 -13.57 -32.33
CA ASP A 4 8.33 -12.54 -31.35
C ASP A 4 7.52 -11.25 -31.50
N ARG A 5 7.29 -10.80 -32.75
CA ARG A 5 6.43 -9.63 -33.03
C ARG A 5 5.00 -9.87 -32.55
N SER A 6 4.46 -11.06 -32.83
CA SER A 6 3.13 -11.46 -32.37
C SER A 6 2.99 -11.39 -30.83
N ILE A 7 4.02 -11.77 -30.06
CA ILE A 7 3.99 -11.69 -28.60
C ILE A 7 3.89 -10.24 -28.11
N LEU A 8 4.66 -9.32 -28.69
CA LEU A 8 4.63 -7.91 -28.30
C LEU A 8 3.30 -7.25 -28.68
N ASP A 9 2.72 -7.59 -29.83
CA ASP A 9 1.43 -7.07 -30.28
C ASP A 9 0.28 -7.55 -29.38
N ILE A 10 0.28 -8.84 -29.02
CA ILE A 10 -0.69 -9.42 -28.07
C ILE A 10 -0.53 -8.76 -26.70
N THR A 11 0.71 -8.58 -26.24
CA THR A 11 1.00 -7.92 -24.97
C THR A 11 0.49 -6.48 -24.98
N ASN A 12 0.77 -5.70 -26.04
CA ASN A 12 0.34 -4.31 -26.13
C ASN A 12 -1.19 -4.20 -26.15
N SER A 13 -1.86 -5.07 -26.89
CA SER A 13 -3.33 -5.10 -26.98
C SER A 13 -3.95 -5.37 -25.61
N PHE A 14 -3.45 -6.39 -24.89
CA PHE A 14 -3.89 -6.69 -23.54
C PHE A 14 -3.63 -5.53 -22.57
N LEU A 15 -2.45 -4.92 -22.62
CA LEU A 15 -2.10 -3.83 -21.72
C LEU A 15 -2.98 -2.60 -21.95
N LEU A 16 -3.27 -2.24 -23.20
CA LEU A 16 -4.16 -1.12 -23.52
C LEU A 16 -5.61 -1.37 -23.10
N GLN A 17 -6.11 -2.59 -23.28
CA GLN A 17 -7.52 -2.91 -23.03
C GLN A 17 -7.82 -3.22 -21.56
N GLU A 18 -6.93 -3.94 -20.89
CA GLU A 18 -7.23 -4.53 -19.57
C GLU A 18 -6.41 -3.91 -18.43
N VAL A 19 -5.22 -3.37 -18.71
CA VAL A 19 -4.29 -2.88 -17.67
C VAL A 19 -4.30 -1.37 -17.57
N ALA A 20 -4.10 -0.65 -18.67
CA ALA A 20 -4.00 0.81 -18.70
C ALA A 20 -5.23 1.51 -18.06
N PRO A 21 -6.49 1.08 -18.33
CA PRO A 21 -7.66 1.71 -17.72
C PRO A 21 -7.72 1.55 -16.19
N LYS A 22 -7.02 0.54 -15.64
CA LYS A 22 -7.04 0.19 -14.21
C LYS A 22 -5.67 0.34 -13.55
N ALA A 23 -4.71 1.00 -14.20
CA ALA A 23 -3.31 0.99 -13.77
C ALA A 23 -3.10 1.58 -12.35
N ASN A 24 -3.90 2.58 -11.94
CA ASN A 24 -3.87 3.11 -10.57
C ASN A 24 -4.47 2.16 -9.53
N GLU A 25 -5.53 1.43 -9.91
CA GLU A 25 -6.08 0.37 -9.07
C GLU A 25 -5.06 -0.77 -8.92
N ILE A 26 -4.43 -1.19 -10.02
CA ILE A 26 -3.40 -2.24 -10.02
C ILE A 26 -2.20 -1.87 -9.13
N ASP A 27 -1.82 -0.60 -8.98
CA ASP A 27 -0.73 -0.16 -8.09
C ASP A 27 -1.06 -0.27 -6.59
N SER A 28 -2.35 -0.24 -6.23
CA SER A 28 -2.81 -0.13 -4.83
C SER A 28 -3.66 -1.30 -4.34
N ASN A 29 -4.27 -2.07 -5.25
CA ASN A 29 -5.14 -3.20 -4.94
C ASN A 29 -4.49 -4.54 -5.36
N PRO A 30 -4.06 -5.39 -4.41
CA PRO A 30 -3.48 -6.70 -4.69
C PRO A 30 -4.39 -7.60 -5.54
N GLN A 31 -5.71 -7.51 -5.39
CA GLN A 31 -6.64 -8.33 -6.16
C GLN A 31 -6.69 -7.90 -7.63
N ALA A 32 -6.65 -6.59 -7.91
CA ALA A 32 -6.58 -6.07 -9.28
C ALA A 32 -5.25 -6.46 -9.94
N LEU A 33 -4.14 -6.37 -9.20
CA LEU A 33 -2.84 -6.84 -9.65
C LEU A 33 -2.84 -8.34 -9.95
N TYR A 34 -3.44 -9.15 -9.07
CA TYR A 34 -3.59 -10.59 -9.29
C TYR A 34 -4.39 -10.90 -10.56
N GLN A 35 -5.50 -10.20 -10.80
CA GLN A 35 -6.31 -10.38 -12.01
C GLN A 35 -5.52 -10.01 -13.29
N ALA A 36 -4.78 -8.92 -13.26
CA ALA A 36 -3.92 -8.51 -14.38
C ALA A 36 -2.81 -9.56 -14.64
N LEU A 37 -2.20 -10.09 -13.57
CA LEU A 37 -1.20 -11.16 -13.65
C LEU A 37 -1.80 -12.45 -14.24
N GLN A 38 -3.00 -12.83 -13.82
CA GLN A 38 -3.74 -13.97 -14.38
C GLN A 38 -4.09 -13.75 -15.86
N GLY A 39 -4.39 -12.51 -16.27
CA GLY A 39 -4.57 -12.15 -17.68
C GLY A 39 -3.33 -12.44 -18.53
N LEU A 40 -2.14 -12.09 -18.04
CA LEU A 40 -0.87 -12.47 -18.68
C LEU A 40 -0.71 -13.99 -18.75
N GLY A 41 -1.13 -14.72 -17.71
CA GLY A 41 -1.07 -16.18 -17.65
C GLY A 41 -1.92 -16.84 -18.75
N LYS A 42 -3.16 -16.37 -18.93
CA LYS A 42 -4.06 -16.85 -20.00
C LYS A 42 -3.49 -16.66 -21.40
N LEU A 43 -2.65 -15.65 -21.60
CA LEU A 43 -1.95 -15.36 -22.86
C LEU A 43 -0.58 -16.06 -22.97
N GLY A 44 -0.17 -16.80 -21.94
CA GLY A 44 1.14 -17.44 -21.86
C GLY A 44 2.31 -16.46 -21.77
N LEU A 45 2.11 -15.29 -21.15
CA LEU A 45 3.07 -14.18 -21.07
C LEU A 45 3.82 -14.11 -19.73
N LEU A 46 3.56 -15.04 -18.80
CA LEU A 46 4.14 -15.02 -17.46
C LEU A 46 5.58 -15.56 -17.39
N ALA A 47 5.92 -16.56 -18.20
CA ALA A 47 7.19 -17.29 -18.15
C ALA A 47 7.95 -17.30 -19.49
N LEU A 48 8.08 -16.13 -20.15
CA LEU A 48 8.67 -15.99 -21.50
C LEU A 48 10.13 -16.48 -21.64
N ARG A 49 10.88 -16.56 -20.52
CA ARG A 49 12.27 -17.07 -20.47
C ARG A 49 12.37 -18.43 -19.78
N GLY A 50 11.22 -19.03 -19.47
CA GLY A 50 11.08 -20.42 -19.05
C GLY A 50 11.04 -21.32 -20.27
N GLU A 51 9.84 -21.73 -20.69
CA GLU A 51 9.64 -22.65 -21.83
C GLU A 51 9.83 -21.98 -23.19
N LYS A 52 9.35 -20.74 -23.36
CA LYS A 52 9.33 -20.06 -24.67
C LYS A 52 10.70 -19.56 -25.15
N GLN A 53 11.68 -19.43 -24.24
CA GLN A 53 13.05 -18.95 -24.50
C GLN A 53 13.15 -17.73 -25.42
N LEU A 54 12.38 -16.68 -25.12
CA LEU A 54 12.41 -15.43 -25.89
C LEU A 54 13.80 -14.78 -25.89
N SER A 55 14.17 -14.12 -26.99
CA SER A 55 15.45 -13.41 -27.09
C SER A 55 15.56 -12.31 -26.01
N GLU A 56 16.78 -12.01 -25.55
CA GLU A 56 17.00 -10.93 -24.55
C GLU A 56 16.54 -9.56 -25.07
N ALA A 57 16.61 -9.32 -26.39
CA ALA A 57 16.12 -8.09 -27.01
C ALA A 57 14.59 -7.99 -26.94
N THR A 58 13.88 -9.02 -27.41
CA THR A 58 12.41 -9.09 -27.38
C THR A 58 11.90 -9.09 -25.94
N PHE A 59 12.60 -9.74 -25.02
CA PHE A 59 12.23 -9.70 -23.59
C PHE A 59 12.42 -8.32 -22.98
N GLY A 60 13.47 -7.59 -23.37
CA GLY A 60 13.64 -6.18 -23.01
C GLY A 60 12.49 -5.30 -23.50
N ASP A 61 12.04 -5.51 -24.75
CA ASP A 61 10.86 -4.83 -25.30
C ASP A 61 9.59 -5.13 -24.48
N PHE A 62 9.39 -6.40 -24.13
CA PHE A 62 8.28 -6.83 -23.29
C PHE A 62 8.32 -6.16 -21.90
N GLN A 63 9.49 -6.11 -21.24
CA GLN A 63 9.65 -5.48 -19.93
C GLN A 63 9.41 -3.98 -19.96
N GLU A 64 9.86 -3.30 -21.01
CA GLU A 64 9.61 -1.87 -21.21
C GLU A 64 8.13 -1.60 -21.43
N LEU A 65 7.48 -2.41 -22.26
CA LEU A 65 6.07 -2.28 -22.60
C LEU A 65 5.17 -2.46 -21.37
N ILE A 66 5.39 -3.51 -20.57
CA ILE A 66 4.59 -3.75 -19.37
C ILE A 66 4.79 -2.66 -18.32
N ALA A 67 6.03 -2.18 -18.14
CA ALA A 67 6.35 -1.10 -17.19
C ALA A 67 5.78 0.26 -17.61
N ARG A 68 5.56 0.49 -18.91
CA ARG A 68 4.87 1.70 -19.42
C ARG A 68 3.43 1.79 -18.93
N TYR A 69 2.72 0.67 -18.88
CA TYR A 69 1.30 0.67 -18.52
C TYR A 69 1.03 0.35 -17.05
N SER A 70 1.88 -0.46 -16.39
CA SER A 70 1.80 -0.69 -14.95
C SER A 70 3.14 -1.17 -14.38
N GLY A 71 3.75 -0.35 -13.52
CA GLY A 71 5.00 -0.71 -12.85
C GLY A 71 4.83 -1.85 -11.85
N ALA A 72 3.71 -1.88 -11.11
CA ALA A 72 3.41 -2.96 -10.17
C ALA A 72 3.28 -4.33 -10.87
N LEU A 73 2.56 -4.38 -12.00
CA LEU A 73 2.44 -5.59 -12.81
C LEU A 73 3.79 -6.02 -13.39
N ALA A 74 4.56 -5.08 -13.94
CA ALA A 74 5.90 -5.33 -14.44
C ALA A 74 6.83 -5.93 -13.38
N PHE A 75 6.76 -5.39 -12.16
CA PHE A 75 7.61 -5.80 -11.05
C PHE A 75 7.30 -7.22 -10.57
N VAL A 76 6.01 -7.53 -10.34
CA VAL A 76 5.57 -8.87 -9.92
C VAL A 76 5.78 -9.90 -11.02
N GLN A 77 5.48 -9.57 -12.28
CA GLN A 77 5.76 -10.44 -13.42
C GLN A 77 7.27 -10.74 -13.51
N THR A 78 8.14 -9.75 -13.25
CA THR A 78 9.60 -9.95 -13.25
C THR A 78 10.04 -10.93 -12.17
N GLN A 79 9.42 -10.93 -10.98
CA GLN A 79 9.72 -11.93 -9.94
C GLN A 79 9.40 -13.33 -10.43
N HIS A 80 8.21 -13.49 -11.01
CA HIS A 80 7.73 -14.78 -11.49
C HIS A 80 8.55 -15.35 -12.65
N GLN A 81 8.82 -14.51 -13.63
CA GLN A 81 9.69 -14.81 -14.75
C GLN A 81 11.11 -15.18 -14.30
N SER A 82 11.63 -14.52 -13.26
CA SER A 82 12.96 -14.85 -12.72
C SER A 82 12.99 -16.26 -12.15
N ALA A 83 11.95 -16.68 -11.43
CA ALA A 83 11.81 -18.05 -10.96
C ALA A 83 11.72 -19.05 -12.12
N ALA A 84 10.95 -18.74 -13.17
CA ALA A 84 10.84 -19.59 -14.36
C ALA A 84 12.19 -19.75 -15.08
N ALA A 85 12.96 -18.66 -15.23
CA ALA A 85 14.28 -18.70 -15.83
C ALA A 85 15.27 -19.54 -14.99
N MET A 86 15.23 -19.41 -13.66
CA MET A 86 16.06 -20.22 -12.77
C MET A 86 15.73 -21.71 -12.91
N LEU A 87 14.45 -22.08 -12.93
CA LEU A 87 14.02 -23.46 -13.14
C LEU A 87 14.40 -23.98 -14.52
N SER A 88 14.27 -23.19 -15.58
CA SER A 88 14.67 -23.56 -16.94
C SER A 88 16.16 -23.89 -17.04
N THR A 89 17.00 -23.20 -16.28
CA THR A 89 18.46 -23.46 -16.20
C THR A 89 18.88 -24.51 -15.16
N SER A 90 17.95 -25.03 -14.35
CA SER A 90 18.24 -26.03 -13.33
C SER A 90 18.58 -27.40 -13.93
N ASN A 91 19.37 -28.22 -13.23
CA ASN A 91 19.54 -29.63 -13.59
C ASN A 91 18.45 -30.55 -13.01
N ASN A 92 17.54 -30.01 -12.18
CA ASN A 92 16.45 -30.76 -11.58
C ASN A 92 15.29 -30.92 -12.57
N SER A 93 15.27 -32.06 -13.27
CA SER A 93 14.24 -32.39 -14.29
C SER A 93 12.85 -32.53 -13.69
N THR A 94 12.73 -33.02 -12.46
CA THR A 94 11.46 -33.17 -11.74
C THR A 94 10.80 -31.81 -11.50
N LEU A 95 11.54 -30.82 -10.99
CA LEU A 95 11.01 -29.46 -10.79
C LEU A 95 10.64 -28.79 -12.12
N LYS A 96 11.44 -28.99 -13.17
CA LYS A 96 11.12 -28.47 -14.51
C LYS A 96 9.78 -28.98 -15.02
N GLN A 97 9.58 -30.30 -14.97
CA GLN A 97 8.34 -30.95 -15.41
C GLN A 97 7.15 -30.55 -14.53
N ALA A 98 7.37 -30.41 -13.22
CA ALA A 98 6.31 -30.07 -12.28
C ALA A 98 5.81 -28.63 -12.41
N TYR A 99 6.66 -27.67 -12.81
CA TYR A 99 6.34 -26.25 -12.69
C TYR A 99 6.34 -25.46 -14.01
N LEU A 100 7.27 -25.65 -14.95
CA LEU A 100 7.49 -24.69 -16.04
C LEU A 100 6.23 -24.41 -16.89
N LYS A 101 5.52 -25.47 -17.30
CA LYS A 101 4.27 -25.35 -18.07
C LYS A 101 3.17 -24.63 -17.29
N ARG A 102 3.04 -24.97 -16.00
CA ARG A 102 2.02 -24.43 -15.07
C ARG A 102 2.32 -22.99 -14.66
N MET A 103 3.60 -22.60 -14.66
CA MET A 103 4.01 -21.21 -14.51
C MET A 103 3.69 -20.39 -15.75
N SER A 104 3.93 -20.94 -16.93
CA SER A 104 3.67 -20.28 -18.21
C SER A 104 2.20 -19.85 -18.37
N ASN A 105 1.26 -20.71 -17.98
CA ASN A 105 -0.19 -20.44 -18.09
C ASN A 105 -0.84 -19.84 -16.83
N GLY A 106 -0.06 -19.59 -15.76
CA GLY A 106 -0.56 -18.99 -14.53
C GLY A 106 -1.28 -19.92 -13.56
N GLU A 107 -1.26 -21.24 -13.78
CA GLU A 107 -1.77 -22.24 -12.83
C GLU A 107 -0.96 -22.30 -11.53
N VAL A 108 0.34 -22.02 -11.59
CA VAL A 108 1.21 -21.91 -10.42
C VAL A 108 2.07 -20.68 -10.53
N LEU A 109 2.01 -19.82 -9.52
CA LEU A 109 2.80 -18.63 -9.43
C LEU A 109 3.90 -18.82 -8.36
N ILE A 110 5.15 -18.67 -8.80
CA ILE A 110 6.35 -18.76 -7.96
C ILE A 110 7.10 -17.44 -8.01
N GLY A 111 7.48 -16.88 -6.87
CA GLY A 111 8.33 -15.69 -6.77
C GLY A 111 9.80 -16.01 -6.49
N VAL A 112 10.57 -15.00 -6.10
CA VAL A 112 11.97 -15.15 -5.70
C VAL A 112 12.29 -14.36 -4.43
N GLY A 113 13.23 -14.86 -3.62
CA GLY A 113 13.65 -14.26 -2.36
C GLY A 113 15.12 -14.57 -2.04
N PHE A 114 16.05 -13.90 -2.72
CA PHE A 114 17.49 -14.15 -2.58
C PHE A 114 18.34 -12.85 -2.55
N SER A 115 17.71 -11.69 -2.36
CA SER A 115 18.41 -10.40 -2.36
C SER A 115 19.44 -10.26 -1.24
N GLN A 116 19.21 -10.95 -0.12
CA GLN A 116 20.11 -11.03 1.03
C GLN A 116 21.52 -11.52 0.69
N LEU A 117 21.68 -12.33 -0.37
CA LEU A 117 23.00 -12.79 -0.81
C LEU A 117 23.90 -11.65 -1.31
N ARG A 118 23.34 -10.49 -1.66
CA ARG A 118 24.14 -9.33 -2.10
C ARG A 118 24.80 -8.58 -0.93
N ARG A 119 24.39 -8.85 0.31
CA ARG A 119 24.99 -8.22 1.49
C ARG A 119 26.41 -8.77 1.70
N GLN A 120 27.30 -7.89 2.13
CA GLN A 120 28.62 -8.27 2.64
C GLN A 120 28.52 -8.59 4.14
N GLY A 121 29.40 -9.45 4.63
CA GLY A 121 29.45 -9.86 6.04
C GLY A 121 28.67 -11.14 6.32
N GLU A 122 28.22 -11.29 7.57
CA GLU A 122 27.51 -12.49 8.04
C GLU A 122 26.24 -12.76 7.23
N PRO A 123 26.05 -13.99 6.71
CA PRO A 123 24.86 -14.36 5.95
C PRO A 123 23.58 -14.26 6.79
N LEU A 124 22.53 -13.66 6.22
CA LEU A 124 21.21 -13.59 6.88
C LEU A 124 20.43 -14.90 6.83
N THR A 125 20.76 -15.80 5.91
CA THR A 125 20.09 -17.10 5.76
C THR A 125 21.17 -18.16 5.55
N LEU A 126 21.21 -19.14 6.44
CA LEU A 126 22.18 -20.23 6.45
C LEU A 126 21.53 -21.53 6.02
N ALA A 127 22.32 -22.40 5.40
CA ALA A 127 21.97 -23.76 5.07
C ALA A 127 22.98 -24.73 5.69
N VAL A 128 22.50 -25.76 6.37
CA VAL A 128 23.32 -26.85 6.90
C VAL A 128 22.98 -28.14 6.15
N PRO A 129 23.94 -28.82 5.51
CA PRO A 129 23.68 -30.12 4.91
C PRO A 129 23.23 -31.14 5.97
N VAL A 130 22.15 -31.84 5.70
CA VAL A 130 21.60 -32.91 6.55
C VAL A 130 21.20 -34.11 5.68
N ALA A 131 20.84 -35.24 6.30
CA ALA A 131 20.37 -36.40 5.54
C ALA A 131 19.14 -36.02 4.69
N GLY A 132 19.23 -36.23 3.38
CA GLY A 132 18.13 -36.00 2.44
C GLY A 132 17.93 -34.55 1.97
N GLY A 133 18.75 -33.59 2.40
CA GLY A 133 18.62 -32.20 1.97
C GLY A 133 19.39 -31.21 2.84
N TYR A 134 18.76 -30.08 3.15
CA TYR A 134 19.36 -28.97 3.87
C TYR A 134 18.43 -28.47 4.97
N GLN A 135 18.96 -28.12 6.13
CA GLN A 135 18.24 -27.33 7.13
C GLN A 135 18.53 -25.85 6.90
N LEU A 136 17.49 -25.04 6.77
CA LEU A 136 17.57 -23.60 6.55
C LEU A 136 17.18 -22.82 7.81
N ASP A 137 17.99 -21.83 8.15
CA ASP A 137 17.77 -20.96 9.30
C ASP A 137 18.10 -19.50 8.94
N GLY A 138 17.21 -18.56 9.25
CA GLY A 138 17.46 -17.13 9.10
C GLY A 138 16.34 -16.34 8.43
N ILE A 139 16.67 -15.15 7.92
CA ILE A 139 15.70 -14.15 7.45
C ILE A 139 15.92 -13.83 5.97
N VAL A 140 14.83 -13.78 5.21
CA VAL A 140 14.77 -13.27 3.83
C VAL A 140 14.02 -11.94 3.85
N PRO A 141 14.70 -10.79 3.79
CA PRO A 141 14.07 -9.49 4.08
C PRO A 141 13.03 -9.04 3.05
N TRP A 142 13.23 -9.39 1.78
CA TRP A 142 12.41 -8.89 0.66
C TRP A 142 11.88 -10.05 -0.18
N VAL A 143 10.65 -10.48 0.10
CA VAL A 143 9.91 -11.46 -0.70
C VAL A 143 8.62 -10.80 -1.20
N THR A 144 8.55 -10.54 -2.50
CA THR A 144 7.40 -9.89 -3.15
C THR A 144 6.42 -10.92 -3.67
N GLY A 145 5.12 -10.62 -3.59
CA GLY A 145 4.04 -11.46 -4.08
C GLY A 145 3.31 -12.23 -2.99
N TRP A 146 3.33 -11.75 -1.74
CA TRP A 146 2.56 -12.36 -0.65
C TRP A 146 1.07 -12.32 -0.96
N ASN A 147 0.38 -13.45 -0.76
CA ASN A 147 -1.00 -13.71 -1.20
C ASN A 147 -1.23 -13.66 -2.73
N LEU A 148 -0.18 -13.52 -3.55
CA LEU A 148 -0.24 -13.63 -5.01
C LEU A 148 0.37 -14.94 -5.51
N PHE A 149 1.47 -15.36 -4.90
CA PHE A 149 2.27 -16.51 -5.28
C PHE A 149 2.09 -17.66 -4.28
N GLN A 150 2.15 -18.90 -4.76
CA GLN A 150 2.04 -20.09 -3.90
C GLN A 150 3.39 -20.51 -3.33
N HIS A 151 4.49 -20.23 -4.05
CA HIS A 151 5.84 -20.60 -3.67
C HIS A 151 6.82 -19.47 -3.96
N PHE A 152 8.03 -19.54 -3.43
CA PHE A 152 9.14 -18.72 -3.89
C PHE A 152 10.45 -19.50 -3.88
N ILE A 153 11.39 -19.10 -4.75
CA ILE A 153 12.74 -19.64 -4.72
C ILE A 153 13.57 -18.82 -3.72
N ILE A 154 13.95 -19.45 -2.62
CA ILE A 154 14.86 -18.91 -1.61
C ILE A 154 16.31 -19.26 -1.95
N ALA A 155 17.25 -18.47 -1.42
CA ALA A 155 18.65 -18.87 -1.34
C ALA A 155 19.20 -18.78 0.09
N ALA A 156 20.08 -19.71 0.44
CA ALA A 156 20.74 -19.77 1.73
C ALA A 156 22.23 -20.16 1.59
N THR A 157 23.08 -19.55 2.41
CA THR A 157 24.54 -19.72 2.36
C THR A 157 24.98 -20.98 3.10
N LEU A 158 25.78 -21.80 2.44
CA LEU A 158 26.40 -23.02 2.98
C LEU A 158 27.69 -22.70 3.73
N PRO A 159 28.21 -23.62 4.57
CA PRO A 159 29.43 -23.38 5.36
C PRO A 159 30.68 -23.08 4.53
N ASP A 160 30.73 -23.53 3.27
CA ASP A 160 31.82 -23.26 2.33
C ASP A 160 31.65 -21.93 1.56
N GLY A 161 30.62 -21.15 1.90
CA GLY A 161 30.27 -19.88 1.25
C GLY A 161 29.50 -20.02 -0.06
N SER A 162 29.25 -21.24 -0.54
CA SER A 162 28.35 -21.48 -1.67
C SER A 162 26.89 -21.20 -1.28
N ALA A 163 25.97 -21.14 -2.24
CA ALA A 163 24.57 -20.85 -1.95
C ALA A 163 23.66 -21.91 -2.57
N VAL A 164 22.84 -22.55 -1.73
CA VAL A 164 21.76 -23.45 -2.17
C VAL A 164 20.51 -22.64 -2.47
N PHE A 165 19.88 -22.93 -3.61
CA PHE A 165 18.60 -22.36 -4.01
C PHE A 165 17.54 -23.45 -4.02
N GLY A 166 16.38 -23.17 -3.43
CA GLY A 166 15.30 -24.15 -3.29
C GLY A 166 13.91 -23.53 -3.37
N ILE A 167 12.92 -24.33 -3.76
CA ILE A 167 11.51 -23.92 -3.70
C ILE A 167 10.98 -24.15 -2.29
N VAL A 168 10.37 -23.11 -1.73
CA VAL A 168 9.68 -23.16 -0.42
C VAL A 168 8.26 -22.62 -0.55
N PRO A 169 7.32 -23.07 0.31
CA PRO A 169 5.96 -22.54 0.30
C PRO A 169 5.94 -21.05 0.66
N PHE A 170 5.09 -20.28 -0.01
CA PHE A 170 4.87 -18.87 0.28
C PHE A 170 3.61 -18.67 1.13
N VAL A 171 3.53 -19.43 2.21
CA VAL A 171 2.45 -19.41 3.20
C VAL A 171 3.04 -19.80 4.54
N GLN A 172 2.52 -19.22 5.62
CA GLN A 172 2.95 -19.59 6.96
C GLN A 172 2.63 -21.06 7.23
N THR A 173 3.64 -21.84 7.58
CA THR A 173 3.49 -23.29 7.73
C THR A 173 4.59 -23.91 8.58
N SER A 174 4.31 -25.09 9.13
CA SER A 174 5.22 -25.88 9.95
C SER A 174 5.33 -27.32 9.43
N GLN A 175 6.53 -27.87 9.47
CA GLN A 175 6.81 -29.27 9.16
C GLN A 175 6.69 -30.15 10.40
N LYS A 176 6.45 -31.45 10.20
CA LYS A 176 6.47 -32.45 11.28
C LYS A 176 7.79 -32.48 12.06
N SER A 177 8.88 -32.08 11.41
CA SER A 177 10.23 -31.91 12.00
C SER A 177 10.38 -30.66 12.88
N ARG A 178 9.30 -29.91 13.15
CA ARG A 178 9.32 -28.61 13.86
C ARG A 178 10.08 -27.50 13.13
N GLY A 179 10.30 -27.65 11.83
CA GLY A 179 10.76 -26.57 10.95
C GLY A 179 9.60 -25.65 10.60
N GLU A 180 9.82 -24.34 10.56
CA GLU A 180 8.77 -23.34 10.34
C GLU A 180 9.20 -22.27 9.32
N ILE A 181 8.24 -21.78 8.54
CA ILE A 181 8.35 -20.52 7.80
C ILE A 181 7.25 -19.58 8.27
N THR A 182 7.64 -18.40 8.74
CA THR A 182 6.74 -17.30 9.11
C THR A 182 7.01 -16.06 8.27
N PHE A 183 6.03 -15.16 8.21
CA PHE A 183 6.12 -13.93 7.42
C PHE A 183 5.64 -12.73 8.24
N THR A 184 6.21 -11.56 7.97
CA THR A 184 5.69 -10.30 8.51
C THR A 184 4.38 -9.91 7.83
N ALA A 185 3.67 -8.92 8.38
CA ALA A 185 2.68 -8.18 7.59
C ALA A 185 3.35 -7.54 6.35
N PRO A 186 2.59 -7.30 5.26
CA PRO A 186 3.10 -6.57 4.10
C PRO A 186 3.71 -5.22 4.49
N ALA A 187 4.88 -4.91 3.93
CA ALA A 187 5.58 -3.67 4.17
C ALA A 187 4.78 -2.46 3.63
N GLN A 188 4.77 -1.37 4.39
CA GLN A 188 4.20 -0.09 3.94
C GLN A 188 5.19 0.60 2.99
N LEU A 189 5.14 0.21 1.71
CA LEU A 189 6.01 0.78 0.67
C LEU A 189 5.47 2.11 0.16
N ALA A 190 6.37 3.00 -0.30
CA ALA A 190 5.98 4.27 -0.93
C ALA A 190 5.28 4.07 -2.29
N ALA A 191 5.42 2.90 -2.91
CA ALA A 191 5.03 2.63 -4.30
C ALA A 191 4.81 1.13 -4.53
N MET A 192 4.02 0.77 -5.55
CA MET A 192 3.71 -0.63 -5.89
C MET A 192 3.21 -1.43 -4.68
N THR A 193 2.38 -0.80 -3.86
CA THR A 193 1.90 -1.34 -2.58
C THR A 193 1.10 -2.63 -2.76
N SER A 194 0.42 -2.79 -3.90
CA SER A 194 -0.31 -4.00 -4.28
C SER A 194 0.58 -5.24 -4.46
N SER A 195 1.90 -5.07 -4.59
CA SER A 195 2.85 -6.17 -4.77
C SER A 195 3.08 -7.02 -3.51
N ASN A 196 2.58 -6.55 -2.35
CA ASN A 196 2.62 -7.25 -1.06
C ASN A 196 4.00 -7.86 -0.75
N THR A 197 4.97 -7.00 -0.47
CA THR A 197 6.31 -7.45 -0.08
C THR A 197 6.38 -7.70 1.42
N VAL A 198 6.92 -8.84 1.82
CA VAL A 198 7.08 -9.28 3.22
C VAL A 198 8.52 -9.72 3.50
N SER A 199 8.89 -9.82 4.78
CA SER A 199 10.06 -10.58 5.21
C SER A 199 9.66 -11.99 5.62
N ALA A 200 10.43 -13.00 5.21
CA ALA A 200 10.26 -14.39 5.62
C ALA A 200 11.29 -14.77 6.69
N THR A 201 10.88 -15.50 7.73
CA THR A 201 11.78 -16.11 8.72
C THR A 201 11.66 -17.61 8.62
N LEU A 202 12.81 -18.29 8.49
CA LEU A 202 12.92 -19.74 8.47
C LEU A 202 13.59 -20.19 9.75
N THR A 203 12.93 -21.10 10.46
CA THR A 203 13.46 -21.69 11.69
C THR A 203 13.54 -23.19 11.51
N ARG A 204 14.75 -23.73 11.40
CA ARG A 204 15.05 -25.16 11.17
C ARG A 204 14.24 -25.77 10.03
N TRP A 205 14.02 -25.01 8.96
CA TRP A 205 13.21 -25.47 7.84
C TRP A 205 13.96 -26.54 7.04
N PHE A 206 13.40 -27.74 6.92
CA PHE A 206 14.02 -28.78 6.10
C PHE A 206 13.65 -28.57 4.62
N LEU A 207 14.64 -28.20 3.81
CA LEU A 207 14.57 -28.17 2.36
C LEU A 207 15.03 -29.52 1.80
N PRO A 208 14.13 -30.36 1.30
CA PRO A 208 14.51 -31.68 0.80
C PRO A 208 15.21 -31.58 -0.56
N GLN A 209 16.07 -32.55 -0.88
CA GLN A 209 16.93 -32.53 -2.06
C GLN A 209 16.14 -32.38 -3.38
N GLU A 210 14.93 -32.95 -3.46
CA GLU A 210 14.05 -32.84 -4.62
C GLU A 210 13.52 -31.42 -4.86
N GLN A 211 13.51 -30.56 -3.84
CA GLN A 211 13.10 -29.15 -3.93
C GLN A 211 14.29 -28.21 -4.20
N VAL A 212 15.51 -28.73 -4.31
CA VAL A 212 16.70 -27.94 -4.66
C VAL A 212 16.69 -27.60 -6.14
N VAL A 213 16.75 -26.31 -6.45
CA VAL A 213 16.83 -25.78 -7.81
C VAL A 213 18.27 -25.86 -8.32
N PHE A 214 19.24 -25.36 -7.58
CA PHE A 214 20.67 -25.52 -7.86
C PHE A 214 21.52 -25.06 -6.67
N ILE A 215 22.82 -25.35 -6.73
CA ILE A 215 23.83 -24.75 -5.85
C ILE A 215 24.72 -23.86 -6.71
N LYS A 216 25.05 -22.66 -6.22
CA LYS A 216 25.96 -21.73 -6.88
C LYS A 216 27.23 -21.53 -6.06
N PRO A 217 28.39 -21.36 -6.71
CA PRO A 217 29.65 -21.15 -6.01
C PRO A 217 29.64 -19.83 -5.21
N PRO A 218 30.56 -19.68 -4.25
CA PRO A 218 30.74 -18.43 -3.51
C PRO A 218 30.87 -17.22 -4.44
N GLY A 219 30.26 -16.09 -4.08
CA GLY A 219 30.34 -14.84 -4.84
C GLY A 219 29.55 -14.80 -6.15
N TRP A 220 28.85 -15.89 -6.54
CA TRP A 220 28.11 -15.96 -7.81
C TRP A 220 27.13 -14.79 -8.02
N ILE A 221 26.44 -14.34 -6.96
CA ILE A 221 25.45 -13.26 -7.07
C ILE A 221 26.10 -11.92 -7.45
N HIS A 222 27.34 -11.67 -7.06
CA HIS A 222 28.07 -10.45 -7.40
C HIS A 222 28.50 -10.47 -8.87
N GLU A 223 29.03 -11.60 -9.34
CA GLU A 223 29.37 -11.80 -10.76
C GLU A 223 28.13 -11.75 -11.65
N SER A 224 27.04 -12.41 -11.23
CA SER A 224 25.74 -12.33 -11.90
C SER A 224 25.23 -10.88 -11.98
N SER A 225 25.40 -10.09 -10.92
CA SER A 225 24.98 -8.68 -10.92
C SER A 225 25.83 -7.82 -11.88
N LYS A 226 27.14 -8.08 -12.00
CA LYS A 226 28.02 -7.43 -13.00
C LYS A 226 27.67 -7.78 -14.44
N ASN A 227 27.17 -8.99 -14.68
CA ASN A 227 26.78 -9.43 -16.01
C ASN A 227 25.41 -8.89 -16.43
N ASN A 228 24.54 -8.60 -15.47
CA ASN A 228 23.13 -8.29 -15.72
C ASN A 228 22.74 -6.81 -15.48
N ILE A 229 23.72 -5.89 -15.49
CA ILE A 229 23.55 -4.47 -15.17
C ILE A 229 22.39 -3.81 -15.93
N LEU A 230 22.27 -4.11 -17.23
CA LEU A 230 21.28 -3.47 -18.11
C LEU A 230 19.88 -4.10 -18.05
N ARG A 231 19.69 -5.26 -17.38
CA ARG A 231 18.38 -5.95 -17.40
C ARG A 231 17.27 -5.12 -16.75
N ALA A 232 17.56 -4.46 -15.63
CA ALA A 232 16.58 -3.62 -14.93
C ALA A 232 16.32 -2.28 -15.64
N THR A 233 17.10 -1.94 -16.68
CA THR A 233 16.99 -0.67 -17.40
C THR A 233 15.65 -0.55 -18.13
N PHE A 234 15.13 -1.65 -18.69
CA PHE A 234 13.87 -1.63 -19.44
C PHE A 234 12.66 -1.25 -18.58
N LEU A 235 12.69 -1.57 -17.29
CA LEU A 235 11.65 -1.13 -16.35
C LEU A 235 11.68 0.40 -16.18
N ALA A 236 12.88 0.99 -16.08
CA ALA A 236 13.05 2.43 -15.98
C ALA A 236 12.68 3.16 -17.27
N THR A 237 13.07 2.65 -18.45
CA THR A 237 12.68 3.28 -19.73
C THR A 237 11.18 3.13 -19.99
N GLY A 238 10.56 2.01 -19.59
CA GLY A 238 9.10 1.85 -19.64
C GLY A 238 8.38 2.88 -18.78
N CYS A 239 8.82 3.06 -17.53
CA CYS A 239 8.31 4.09 -16.63
C CYS A 239 8.51 5.52 -17.20
N ALA A 240 9.64 5.78 -17.86
CA ALA A 240 9.88 7.04 -18.56
C ALA A 240 8.85 7.28 -19.68
N PHE A 241 8.55 6.26 -20.51
CA PHE A 241 7.49 6.37 -21.50
C PHE A 241 6.11 6.61 -20.86
N ALA A 242 5.81 5.99 -19.72
CA ALA A 242 4.57 6.25 -18.99
C ALA A 242 4.42 7.72 -18.61
N GLY A 243 5.53 8.37 -18.23
CA GLY A 243 5.55 9.80 -17.94
C GLY A 243 5.39 10.66 -19.20
N LEU A 244 6.00 10.27 -20.32
CA LEU A 244 5.80 10.94 -21.62
C LEU A 244 4.34 10.87 -22.08
N ASP A 245 3.65 9.75 -21.90
CA ASP A 245 2.22 9.61 -22.26
C ASP A 245 1.35 10.65 -21.55
N ILE A 246 1.68 10.95 -20.30
CA ILE A 246 0.97 11.97 -19.50
C ILE A 246 1.30 13.37 -20.00
N ILE A 247 2.56 13.63 -20.37
CA ILE A 247 2.98 14.92 -20.93
C ILE A 247 2.34 15.15 -22.30
N GLU A 248 2.25 14.12 -23.13
CA GLU A 248 1.56 14.16 -24.43
C GLU A 248 0.08 14.50 -24.27
N ALA A 249 -0.62 13.81 -23.37
CA ALA A 249 -2.01 14.11 -23.05
C ALA A 249 -2.18 15.55 -22.50
N ALA A 250 -1.23 16.05 -21.72
CA ALA A 250 -1.26 17.43 -21.23
C ALA A 250 -1.04 18.46 -22.36
N LYS A 251 -0.21 18.14 -23.37
CA LYS A 251 0.00 18.96 -24.57
C LYS A 251 -1.32 19.17 -25.32
N GLU A 252 -2.08 18.11 -25.54
CA GLU A 252 -3.38 18.16 -26.22
C GLU A 252 -4.40 19.01 -25.46
N ASN A 253 -4.42 18.87 -24.13
CA ASN A 253 -5.42 19.52 -23.28
C ASN A 253 -5.11 21.00 -22.94
N LYS A 254 -3.83 21.36 -22.77
CA LYS A 254 -3.43 22.70 -22.28
C LYS A 254 -2.96 23.65 -23.38
N SER A 255 -2.51 23.15 -24.53
CA SER A 255 -2.02 23.97 -25.65
C SER A 255 -0.96 25.03 -25.28
N LEU A 256 -0.09 24.72 -24.30
CA LEU A 256 1.01 25.62 -23.88
C LEU A 256 2.31 25.23 -24.59
N PRO A 257 2.97 26.13 -25.35
CA PRO A 257 4.13 25.79 -26.18
C PRO A 257 5.29 25.13 -25.43
N PHE A 258 5.57 25.57 -24.20
CA PHE A 258 6.65 25.00 -23.39
C PHE A 258 6.44 23.52 -23.02
N ILE A 259 5.19 23.02 -23.04
CA ILE A 259 4.91 21.60 -22.82
C ILE A 259 5.35 20.79 -24.04
N ASN A 260 5.18 21.33 -25.25
CA ASN A 260 5.64 20.70 -26.49
C ASN A 260 7.16 20.61 -26.50
N ASP A 261 7.85 21.72 -26.20
CA ASP A 261 9.31 21.77 -26.18
C ASP A 261 9.88 20.78 -25.16
N ALA A 262 9.28 20.70 -23.97
CA ALA A 262 9.65 19.73 -22.96
C ALA A 262 9.41 18.28 -23.41
N PHE A 263 8.26 18.00 -24.02
CA PHE A 263 7.93 16.67 -24.55
C PHE A 263 8.94 16.23 -25.62
N ASP A 264 9.16 17.06 -26.64
CA ASP A 264 10.03 16.73 -27.77
C ASP A 264 11.47 16.52 -27.30
N SER A 265 11.97 17.37 -26.41
CA SER A 265 13.31 17.25 -25.82
C SER A 265 13.48 15.96 -25.01
N LEU A 266 12.54 15.66 -24.11
CA LEU A 266 12.59 14.46 -23.27
C LEU A 266 12.43 13.17 -24.09
N LEU A 267 11.54 13.16 -25.09
CA LEU A 267 11.35 12.04 -26.01
C LEU A 267 12.62 11.78 -26.83
N GLN A 268 13.27 12.83 -27.33
CA GLN A 268 14.52 12.70 -28.07
C GLN A 268 15.63 12.10 -27.19
N GLU A 269 15.79 12.59 -25.94
CA GLU A 269 16.80 12.08 -25.01
C GLU A 269 16.52 10.61 -24.65
N LEU A 270 15.27 10.27 -24.32
CA LEU A 270 14.87 8.90 -24.01
C LEU A 270 15.10 7.95 -25.19
N THR A 271 14.75 8.39 -26.41
CA THR A 271 14.98 7.61 -27.64
C THR A 271 16.48 7.35 -27.86
N LYS A 272 17.33 8.35 -27.62
CA LYS A 272 18.79 8.21 -27.70
C LYS A 272 19.30 7.22 -26.65
N CYS A 273 18.88 7.37 -25.40
CA CYS A 273 19.23 6.47 -24.30
C CYS A 273 18.88 5.02 -24.64
N ARG A 274 17.62 4.79 -25.04
CA ARG A 274 17.08 3.48 -25.44
C ARG A 274 17.87 2.86 -26.59
N THR A 275 18.20 3.66 -27.62
CA THR A 275 19.00 3.20 -28.77
C THR A 275 20.39 2.72 -28.34
N VAL A 276 21.08 3.51 -27.52
CA VAL A 276 22.43 3.17 -27.01
C VAL A 276 22.39 1.88 -26.18
N ILE A 277 21.42 1.74 -25.27
CA ILE A 277 21.25 0.53 -24.45
C ILE A 277 21.02 -0.72 -25.30
N ARG A 278 20.19 -0.64 -26.36
CA ARG A 278 19.93 -1.77 -27.26
C ARG A 278 21.16 -2.17 -28.06
N GLN A 279 21.91 -1.20 -28.56
CA GLN A 279 23.18 -1.47 -29.23
C GLN A 279 24.19 -2.13 -28.29
N ALA A 280 24.19 -1.73 -27.01
CA ALA A 280 25.03 -2.32 -25.98
C ALA A 280 24.71 -3.79 -25.67
N GLN A 281 23.49 -4.27 -25.93
CA GLN A 281 23.14 -5.68 -25.80
C GLN A 281 23.72 -6.54 -26.92
N GLN A 282 24.07 -5.95 -28.06
CA GLN A 282 24.58 -6.64 -29.25
C GLN A 282 26.10 -6.58 -29.38
N LYS A 283 26.77 -5.74 -28.59
CA LYS A 283 28.21 -5.50 -28.63
C LYS A 283 28.85 -5.82 -27.28
N SER A 284 30.13 -6.18 -27.28
CA SER A 284 30.91 -6.26 -26.05
C SER A 284 31.21 -4.85 -25.56
N ILE A 285 30.56 -4.45 -24.46
CA ILE A 285 30.64 -3.10 -23.86
C ILE A 285 31.22 -3.20 -22.45
N GLY A 286 32.06 -2.24 -22.08
CA GLY A 286 32.71 -2.20 -20.78
C GLY A 286 31.72 -2.08 -19.62
N THR A 287 32.11 -2.56 -18.44
CA THR A 287 31.26 -2.47 -17.23
C THR A 287 30.94 -1.02 -16.85
N ALA A 288 31.92 -0.11 -16.94
CA ALA A 288 31.73 1.31 -16.65
C ALA A 288 30.66 1.95 -17.56
N GLU A 289 30.71 1.67 -18.86
CA GLU A 289 29.74 2.18 -19.83
C GLU A 289 28.33 1.64 -19.54
N ARG A 290 28.20 0.34 -19.21
CA ARG A 290 26.92 -0.25 -18.82
C ARG A 290 26.34 0.39 -17.55
N LEU A 291 27.19 0.74 -16.58
CA LEU A 291 26.77 1.46 -15.37
C LEU A 291 26.26 2.86 -15.71
N GLN A 292 26.95 3.61 -16.57
CA GLN A 292 26.53 4.94 -17.02
C GLN A 292 25.20 4.88 -17.79
N MET A 293 25.00 3.88 -18.64
CA MET A 293 23.73 3.65 -19.33
C MET A 293 22.58 3.33 -18.36
N ARG A 294 22.83 2.49 -17.34
CA ARG A 294 21.84 2.19 -16.30
C ARG A 294 21.48 3.45 -15.50
N ALA A 295 22.47 4.24 -15.11
CA ALA A 295 22.27 5.51 -14.42
C ALA A 295 21.48 6.52 -15.28
N TRP A 296 21.75 6.58 -16.59
CA TRP A 296 21.02 7.44 -17.52
C TRP A 296 19.53 7.12 -17.58
N ALA A 297 19.19 5.84 -17.69
CA ALA A 297 17.78 5.44 -17.71
C ALA A 297 17.05 5.72 -16.38
N ILE A 298 17.72 5.55 -15.24
CA ILE A 298 17.15 5.88 -13.91
C ILE A 298 16.85 7.38 -13.82
N ASP A 299 17.82 8.21 -14.19
CA ASP A 299 17.69 9.66 -14.20
C ASP A 299 16.56 10.13 -15.13
N LEU A 300 16.50 9.58 -16.35
CA LEU A 300 15.42 9.89 -17.30
C LEU A 300 14.04 9.51 -16.76
N ALA A 301 13.88 8.31 -16.17
CA ALA A 301 12.63 7.90 -15.55
C ALA A 301 12.19 8.91 -14.48
N THR A 302 13.12 9.35 -13.64
CA THR A 302 12.85 10.31 -12.56
C THR A 302 12.49 11.70 -13.10
N ARG A 303 13.30 12.24 -14.02
CA ARG A 303 13.08 13.57 -14.61
C ARG A 303 11.77 13.63 -15.40
N ILE A 304 11.48 12.61 -16.19
CA ILE A 304 10.26 12.56 -17.00
C ILE A 304 9.03 12.36 -16.11
N ALA A 305 9.10 11.51 -15.08
CA ALA A 305 7.99 11.37 -14.14
C ALA A 305 7.73 12.68 -13.36
N HIS A 306 8.79 13.41 -13.00
CA HIS A 306 8.64 14.73 -12.37
C HIS A 306 8.07 15.78 -13.34
N ALA A 307 8.46 15.74 -14.61
CA ALA A 307 7.84 16.57 -15.64
C ALA A 307 6.34 16.23 -15.81
N ALA A 308 5.96 14.94 -15.77
CA ALA A 308 4.56 14.51 -15.78
C ALA A 308 3.76 15.05 -14.59
N VAL A 309 4.35 15.07 -13.39
CA VAL A 309 3.77 15.75 -12.20
C VAL A 309 3.61 17.25 -12.45
N THR A 310 4.64 17.89 -12.99
CA THR A 310 4.66 19.34 -13.26
C THR A 310 3.55 19.76 -14.22
N VAL A 311 3.42 19.09 -15.37
CA VAL A 311 2.38 19.39 -16.36
C VAL A 311 0.98 19.02 -15.87
N SER A 312 0.87 18.13 -14.88
CA SER A 312 -0.38 17.79 -14.21
C SER A 312 -0.76 18.78 -13.11
N SER A 313 0.16 19.63 -12.65
CA SER A 313 -0.09 20.66 -11.63
C SER A 313 -0.62 20.05 -10.32
N GLY A 314 -1.43 20.78 -9.54
CA GLY A 314 -1.87 20.34 -8.20
C GLY A 314 -2.62 19.00 -8.16
N THR A 315 -3.27 18.57 -9.25
CA THR A 315 -3.98 17.28 -9.30
C THR A 315 -3.04 16.09 -9.24
N ALA A 316 -1.76 16.28 -9.57
CA ALA A 316 -0.74 15.25 -9.39
C ALA A 316 -0.54 14.85 -7.92
N ASN A 317 -1.00 15.62 -6.94
CA ASN A 317 -0.90 15.22 -5.53
C ASN A 317 -1.95 14.18 -5.12
N TYR A 318 -3.00 13.95 -5.91
CA TYR A 318 -3.94 12.87 -5.62
C TYR A 318 -3.26 11.52 -5.83
N MET A 319 -3.35 10.63 -4.83
CA MET A 319 -2.74 9.29 -4.87
C MET A 319 -3.11 8.47 -6.11
N HIS A 320 -4.32 8.70 -6.64
CA HIS A 320 -4.87 8.01 -7.80
C HIS A 320 -4.61 8.74 -9.12
N HIS A 321 -3.85 9.84 -9.13
CA HIS A 321 -3.48 10.51 -10.37
C HIS A 321 -2.37 9.70 -11.10
N PRO A 322 -2.48 9.47 -12.43
CA PRO A 322 -1.45 8.73 -13.17
C PRO A 322 -0.02 9.27 -13.00
N ALA A 323 0.13 10.60 -13.00
CA ALA A 323 1.44 11.24 -12.75
C ALA A 323 2.04 10.87 -11.39
N GLN A 324 1.20 10.78 -10.36
CA GLN A 324 1.65 10.40 -9.02
C GLN A 324 2.06 8.94 -8.95
N ARG A 325 1.31 8.06 -9.61
CA ARG A 325 1.67 6.65 -9.75
C ARG A 325 3.04 6.53 -10.43
N VAL A 326 3.21 7.11 -11.62
CA VAL A 326 4.46 7.00 -12.40
C VAL A 326 5.65 7.58 -11.63
N TYR A 327 5.48 8.69 -10.91
CA TYR A 327 6.52 9.25 -10.06
C TYR A 327 6.95 8.30 -8.92
N ARG A 328 5.97 7.67 -8.26
CA ARG A 328 6.22 6.64 -7.24
C ARG A 328 6.86 5.37 -7.84
N GLU A 329 6.47 4.96 -9.04
CA GLU A 329 7.07 3.83 -9.75
C GLU A 329 8.55 4.09 -10.11
N ALA A 330 8.89 5.32 -10.53
CA ALA A 330 10.28 5.71 -10.82
C ALA A 330 11.21 5.57 -9.59
N LEU A 331 10.68 5.82 -8.38
CA LEU A 331 11.39 5.56 -7.12
C LEU A 331 11.75 4.08 -6.98
N VAL A 332 10.81 3.16 -7.24
CA VAL A 332 11.07 1.70 -7.16
C VAL A 332 12.10 1.26 -8.19
N PHE A 333 11.99 1.76 -9.43
CA PHE A 333 12.92 1.37 -10.50
C PHE A 333 14.33 1.95 -10.33
N THR A 334 14.50 2.96 -9.48
CA THR A 334 15.82 3.45 -9.04
C THR A 334 16.55 2.41 -8.17
N VAL A 335 15.82 1.73 -7.28
CA VAL A 335 16.40 0.74 -6.34
C VAL A 335 16.33 -0.70 -6.86
N THR A 336 15.63 -0.94 -7.97
CA THR A 336 15.53 -2.27 -8.58
C THR A 336 16.87 -2.73 -9.15
N GLY A 337 17.36 -3.86 -8.64
CA GLY A 337 18.65 -4.43 -9.04
C GLY A 337 19.85 -3.57 -8.63
N GLN A 338 19.68 -2.71 -7.63
CA GLN A 338 20.71 -1.76 -7.20
C GLN A 338 21.89 -2.49 -6.55
N THR A 339 23.09 -2.17 -7.04
CA THR A 339 24.37 -2.55 -6.46
C THR A 339 25.11 -1.27 -6.07
N ALA A 340 26.18 -1.37 -5.26
CA ALA A 340 27.00 -0.21 -4.92
C ALA A 340 27.53 0.52 -6.17
N ALA A 341 27.94 -0.21 -7.21
CA ALA A 341 28.42 0.39 -8.45
C ALA A 341 27.32 1.10 -9.26
N VAL A 342 26.09 0.56 -9.26
CA VAL A 342 24.93 1.24 -9.87
C VAL A 342 24.56 2.48 -9.07
N MET A 343 24.55 2.38 -7.73
CA MET A 343 24.28 3.49 -6.83
C MET A 343 25.27 4.64 -7.05
N GLU A 344 26.57 4.34 -7.10
CA GLU A 344 27.62 5.32 -7.37
C GLU A 344 27.41 6.00 -8.73
N ALA A 345 27.21 5.23 -9.81
CA ALA A 345 26.99 5.79 -11.14
C ALA A 345 25.71 6.67 -11.20
N THR A 346 24.65 6.27 -10.50
CA THR A 346 23.42 7.07 -10.39
C THR A 346 23.66 8.38 -9.63
N LEU A 347 24.33 8.33 -8.48
CA LEU A 347 24.65 9.54 -7.69
C LEU A 347 25.54 10.50 -8.49
N GLN A 348 26.59 9.99 -9.13
CA GLN A 348 27.46 10.79 -10.01
C GLN A 348 26.66 11.49 -11.12
N ARG A 349 25.66 10.82 -11.69
CA ARG A 349 24.82 11.43 -12.72
C ARG A 349 23.92 12.53 -12.16
N LEU A 350 23.30 12.32 -11.00
CA LEU A 350 22.42 13.29 -10.36
C LEU A 350 23.18 14.57 -9.92
N MET A 351 24.47 14.46 -9.62
CA MET A 351 25.31 15.59 -9.21
C MET A 351 25.76 16.51 -10.37
N ARG A 352 25.52 16.17 -11.64
CA ARG A 352 26.04 16.90 -12.82
C ARG A 352 25.55 18.35 -12.96
N GLY A 353 24.62 18.83 -12.12
CA GLY A 353 24.03 20.17 -12.18
C GLY A 353 24.73 21.27 -11.36
N GLN A 354 25.83 20.99 -10.65
CA GLN A 354 26.59 22.00 -9.90
C GLN A 354 27.99 22.19 -10.51
N GLY A 355 28.16 23.11 -11.47
CA GLY A 355 29.51 23.65 -11.74
C GLY A 355 29.87 24.17 -13.14
N ASP A 356 29.20 23.79 -14.23
CA ASP A 356 29.76 24.08 -15.56
C ASP A 356 28.91 25.06 -16.38
N LYS A 357 29.11 26.35 -16.11
CA LYS A 357 28.94 27.43 -17.09
C LYS A 357 30.04 28.45 -16.86
N GLU A 358 31.14 28.33 -17.60
CA GLU A 358 31.71 29.41 -18.42
C GLU A 358 32.93 28.92 -19.22
N ASP A 359 32.97 29.39 -20.48
CA ASP A 359 34.07 29.44 -21.44
C ASP A 359 34.55 28.16 -22.14
N LYS A 360 34.27 28.06 -23.45
CA LYS A 360 35.22 28.52 -24.49
C LYS A 360 34.73 28.40 -25.92
N GLU A 361 35.04 29.44 -26.68
CA GLU A 361 35.04 29.54 -28.14
C GLU A 361 36.09 28.62 -28.80
N ASP A 362 35.66 28.05 -29.93
CA ASP A 362 36.36 27.71 -31.19
C ASP A 362 37.86 27.33 -31.20
N LYS A 363 38.13 26.05 -31.57
CA LYS A 363 39.03 25.67 -32.69
C LYS A 363 39.02 24.15 -32.97
N GLY A 364 38.55 23.80 -34.18
CA GLY A 364 39.19 22.90 -35.17
C GLY A 364 39.73 21.51 -34.80
N ASP A 365 39.06 20.51 -35.39
CA ASP A 365 39.51 19.18 -35.89
C ASP A 365 39.74 17.97 -34.95
N LYS A 366 38.72 17.09 -35.01
CA LYS A 366 38.71 15.61 -35.12
C LYS A 366 39.53 14.75 -34.14
N GLU A 367 38.81 14.20 -33.16
CA GLU A 367 38.50 12.75 -33.03
C GLU A 367 37.33 12.58 -32.04
N ASP A 368 36.22 11.99 -32.47
CA ASP A 368 35.01 11.76 -31.66
C ASP A 368 35.25 10.65 -30.61
N SER A 369 35.79 11.07 -29.46
CA SER A 369 35.81 10.29 -28.24
C SER A 369 34.68 10.77 -27.33
N ILE A 370 33.71 9.89 -27.03
CA ILE A 370 32.55 10.17 -26.16
C ILE A 370 32.98 10.44 -24.68
N PHE A 371 34.28 10.35 -24.35
CA PHE A 371 34.78 10.52 -22.99
C PHE A 371 36.17 11.19 -22.98
N SER A 372 36.25 12.50 -22.71
CA SER A 372 37.49 13.12 -22.24
C SER A 372 37.22 14.38 -21.43
N PHE A 373 37.56 14.43 -20.13
CA PHE A 373 37.79 15.70 -19.42
C PHE A 373 38.78 15.56 -18.25
N SER A 374 39.61 16.59 -18.10
CA SER A 374 40.77 16.74 -17.21
C SER A 374 40.41 17.22 -15.78
N PRO A 375 41.29 17.04 -14.77
CA PRO A 375 40.96 17.35 -13.38
C PRO A 375 41.07 18.85 -13.03
N PRO A 376 40.24 19.37 -12.10
CA PRO A 376 40.28 20.77 -11.69
C PRO A 376 41.31 21.03 -10.56
N SER A 377 41.75 22.29 -10.48
CA SER A 377 42.68 22.84 -9.47
C SER A 377 41.95 23.21 -8.17
N PRO A 378 42.63 23.31 -7.01
CA PRO A 378 41.96 23.47 -5.72
C PRO A 378 41.42 24.90 -5.49
N PRO A 379 40.30 25.05 -4.76
CA PRO A 379 39.65 26.34 -4.56
C PRO A 379 40.28 27.15 -3.42
N SER A 380 40.14 28.48 -3.52
CA SER A 380 40.52 29.46 -2.49
C SER A 380 39.39 29.65 -1.44
N PRO A 381 39.69 30.17 -0.23
CA PRO A 381 38.77 30.14 0.90
C PRO A 381 37.61 31.15 0.80
N LEU A 382 36.42 30.71 1.21
CA LEU A 382 35.17 31.48 1.20
C LEU A 382 34.98 32.35 2.46
N SER A 383 34.37 33.53 2.28
CA SER A 383 33.90 34.43 3.33
C SER A 383 32.58 33.95 3.99
N PRO A 384 32.32 34.26 5.27
CA PRO A 384 31.18 33.73 6.01
C PRO A 384 29.83 34.36 5.62
N LEU A 385 28.78 33.51 5.55
CA LEU A 385 27.38 33.84 5.25
C LEU A 385 26.61 34.31 6.49
N SER A 386 25.69 35.26 6.29
CA SER A 386 24.74 35.78 7.29
C SER A 386 23.62 34.78 7.65
N PRO A 387 23.04 34.87 8.87
CA PRO A 387 22.03 33.92 9.33
C PRO A 387 20.64 34.13 8.68
N PRO A 388 19.79 33.07 8.64
CA PRO A 388 18.48 33.11 7.97
C PRO A 388 17.39 33.80 8.80
N SER A 389 16.44 34.43 8.10
CA SER A 389 15.26 35.10 8.66
C SER A 389 14.23 34.12 9.26
N PRO A 390 13.46 34.51 10.30
CA PRO A 390 12.47 33.64 10.94
C PRO A 390 11.21 33.41 10.08
N HIS A 391 10.64 32.20 10.17
CA HIS A 391 9.42 31.76 9.49
C HIS A 391 8.16 32.53 9.94
N PRO A 392 7.14 32.67 9.07
CA PRO A 392 5.86 33.27 9.45
C PRO A 392 5.08 32.36 10.43
N PRO A 393 4.28 32.93 11.36
CA PRO A 393 3.49 32.15 12.31
C PRO A 393 2.35 31.38 11.63
N LEU A 394 2.09 30.16 12.12
CA LEU A 394 0.95 29.33 11.72
C LEU A 394 -0.38 30.06 11.98
N SER A 395 -1.33 29.96 11.05
CA SER A 395 -2.69 30.48 11.18
C SER A 395 -3.37 29.95 12.46
N PRO A 396 -4.26 30.73 13.12
CA PRO A 396 -4.98 30.25 14.31
C PRO A 396 -5.83 29.01 13.97
N SER A 397 -5.84 28.05 14.90
CA SER A 397 -6.62 26.80 14.78
C SER A 397 -8.10 27.10 14.58
N PRO A 398 -8.82 26.40 13.68
CA PRO A 398 -10.25 26.64 13.40
C PRO A 398 -11.19 26.13 14.51
N TYR A 399 -10.67 25.66 15.63
CA TYR A 399 -11.40 25.14 16.79
C TYR A 399 -10.71 25.61 18.09
N SER A 400 -11.50 25.83 19.14
CA SER A 400 -11.01 26.27 20.45
C SER A 400 -10.63 25.11 21.36
N ARG A 401 -11.30 23.95 21.24
CA ARG A 401 -11.09 22.75 22.07
C ARG A 401 -11.29 21.47 21.27
N VAL A 402 -10.66 20.40 21.75
CA VAL A 402 -10.84 19.03 21.26
C VAL A 402 -11.32 18.16 22.40
N ILE A 403 -12.39 17.40 22.18
CA ILE A 403 -13.04 16.55 23.20
C ILE A 403 -13.02 15.10 22.72
N HIS A 404 -12.61 14.16 23.58
CA HIS A 404 -12.78 12.73 23.33
C HIS A 404 -14.22 12.32 23.62
N LEU A 405 -14.92 11.75 22.65
CA LEU A 405 -16.27 11.21 22.80
C LEU A 405 -16.30 9.68 22.93
N SER A 406 -15.14 9.06 23.18
CA SER A 406 -15.03 7.60 23.35
C SER A 406 -14.68 7.20 24.78
N HIS A 407 -15.27 6.10 25.25
CA HIS A 407 -14.88 5.44 26.50
C HIS A 407 -13.50 4.78 26.37
N THR A 408 -12.74 4.77 27.47
CA THR A 408 -11.50 3.99 27.56
C THR A 408 -11.84 2.50 27.57
N ILE A 409 -11.09 1.70 26.81
CA ILE A 409 -11.27 0.24 26.75
C ILE A 409 -10.42 -0.41 27.85
N ASP A 410 -11.10 -1.08 28.76
CA ASP A 410 -10.56 -1.97 29.78
C ASP A 410 -11.33 -3.32 29.76
N THR A 411 -11.00 -4.24 30.67
CA THR A 411 -11.62 -5.58 30.75
C THR A 411 -13.06 -5.55 31.26
N ASP A 412 -13.49 -4.45 31.88
CA ASP A 412 -14.76 -4.32 32.57
C ASP A 412 -15.77 -3.46 31.80
N ILE A 413 -15.44 -3.07 30.56
CA ILE A 413 -16.37 -2.32 29.70
C ILE A 413 -17.69 -3.07 29.51
N LEU A 414 -18.76 -2.29 29.34
CA LEU A 414 -20.09 -2.82 29.07
C LEU A 414 -20.14 -3.41 27.65
N GLN A 415 -20.69 -4.62 27.52
CA GLN A 415 -20.76 -5.40 26.29
C GLN A 415 -22.10 -6.13 26.22
N TRP A 416 -22.58 -6.39 25.00
CA TRP A 416 -23.77 -7.21 24.78
C TRP A 416 -23.56 -8.62 25.35
N GLN A 417 -24.66 -9.22 25.81
CA GLN A 417 -24.60 -10.60 26.29
C GLN A 417 -24.25 -11.54 25.14
N GLY A 418 -23.11 -12.23 25.25
CA GLY A 418 -22.63 -13.18 24.25
C GLY A 418 -21.56 -12.62 23.32
N ASP A 419 -21.25 -11.33 23.40
CA ASP A 419 -20.14 -10.74 22.66
C ASP A 419 -18.78 -11.22 23.19
N PRO A 420 -17.73 -11.26 22.34
CA PRO A 420 -16.40 -11.63 22.76
C PRO A 420 -15.84 -10.67 23.82
N PRO A 421 -15.32 -11.18 24.97
CA PRO A 421 -14.79 -10.36 26.04
C PRO A 421 -13.55 -9.57 25.59
N VAL A 422 -13.24 -8.49 26.32
CA VAL A 422 -11.96 -7.80 26.20
C VAL A 422 -10.91 -8.52 27.03
N GLU A 423 -9.82 -8.94 26.38
CA GLU A 423 -8.68 -9.55 27.06
C GLU A 423 -7.40 -8.76 26.76
N PHE A 424 -6.52 -8.66 27.77
CA PHE A 424 -5.20 -8.07 27.64
C PHE A 424 -4.14 -9.05 28.15
N ASP A 425 -3.18 -9.39 27.27
CA ASP A 425 -2.02 -10.20 27.61
C ASP A 425 -0.76 -9.35 27.57
N THR A 426 -0.02 -9.24 28.68
CA THR A 426 1.30 -8.61 28.67
C THR A 426 2.29 -9.47 27.90
N VAL A 427 2.85 -8.91 26.82
CA VAL A 427 3.83 -9.56 25.93
C VAL A 427 5.25 -9.14 26.30
N ALA A 428 5.42 -7.90 26.74
CA ALA A 428 6.71 -7.35 27.17
C ALA A 428 6.53 -6.37 28.33
N GLU A 429 7.46 -6.39 29.28
CA GLU A 429 7.50 -5.49 30.43
C GLU A 429 8.70 -4.54 30.32
N LEU A 430 8.49 -3.27 30.67
CA LEU A 430 9.51 -2.23 30.52
C LEU A 430 10.83 -2.59 31.22
N GLU A 431 10.76 -3.14 32.44
CA GLU A 431 11.94 -3.49 33.25
C GLU A 431 12.76 -4.64 32.66
N LYS A 432 12.10 -5.57 31.96
CA LYS A 432 12.73 -6.79 31.44
C LYS A 432 13.15 -6.65 29.97
N ASP A 433 12.30 -6.03 29.17
CA ASP A 433 12.39 -6.05 27.71
C ASP A 433 12.74 -4.66 27.14
N GLY A 434 12.79 -3.62 27.99
CA GLY A 434 13.10 -2.24 27.59
C GLY A 434 11.91 -1.49 26.94
N TYR A 435 10.74 -2.12 26.86
CA TYR A 435 9.48 -1.53 26.41
C TYR A 435 8.28 -2.28 26.99
N TYR A 436 7.12 -1.61 27.08
CA TYR A 436 5.87 -2.24 27.51
C TYR A 436 4.98 -2.53 26.30
N LEU A 437 4.52 -3.78 26.18
CA LEU A 437 3.65 -4.21 25.09
C LEU A 437 2.59 -5.17 25.62
N ARG A 438 1.34 -4.95 25.21
CA ARG A 438 0.25 -5.91 25.41
C ARG A 438 -0.31 -6.37 24.07
N ARG A 439 -0.66 -7.65 23.98
CA ARG A 439 -1.62 -8.18 23.00
C ARG A 439 -3.01 -8.00 23.57
N PHE A 440 -4.01 -7.79 22.71
CA PHE A 440 -5.40 -7.69 23.15
C PHE A 440 -6.34 -8.40 22.17
N SER A 441 -7.51 -8.79 22.67
CA SER A 441 -8.66 -9.30 21.91
C SER A 441 -9.93 -8.57 22.40
N LEU A 442 -10.88 -8.31 21.50
CA LEU A 442 -12.18 -7.72 21.81
C LEU A 442 -13.17 -7.93 20.65
N GLY A 443 -14.47 -7.86 20.92
CA GLY A 443 -15.51 -7.83 19.88
C GLY A 443 -15.51 -6.53 19.08
N GLU A 444 -16.02 -6.58 17.83
CA GLU A 444 -16.08 -5.40 16.94
C GLU A 444 -16.97 -4.27 17.47
N HIS A 445 -17.94 -4.60 18.34
CA HIS A 445 -18.94 -3.69 18.92
C HIS A 445 -18.65 -3.38 20.39
N SER A 446 -17.37 -3.25 20.73
CA SER A 446 -16.90 -3.03 22.09
C SER A 446 -16.76 -1.54 22.41
N ALA A 447 -17.22 -1.15 23.61
CA ALA A 447 -17.18 0.23 24.10
C ALA A 447 -17.82 1.22 23.09
N THR A 448 -17.23 2.40 22.93
CA THR A 448 -17.62 3.31 21.85
C THR A 448 -17.21 2.69 20.52
N HIS A 449 -18.20 2.43 19.66
CA HIS A 449 -18.00 1.74 18.39
C HIS A 449 -18.84 2.35 17.27
N ILE A 450 -18.51 1.98 16.04
CA ILE A 450 -19.25 2.31 14.83
C ILE A 450 -19.81 1.04 14.19
N ASN A 451 -21.10 1.06 13.86
CA ASN A 451 -21.74 -0.02 13.08
C ASN A 451 -21.59 0.23 11.57
N ALA A 452 -21.38 -0.85 10.80
CA ALA A 452 -21.36 -0.83 9.34
C ALA A 452 -22.54 -1.66 8.76
N PRO A 453 -22.95 -1.43 7.50
CA PRO A 453 -24.04 -2.16 6.86
C PRO A 453 -23.93 -3.68 6.95
N LYS A 454 -22.69 -4.19 6.96
CA LYS A 454 -22.40 -5.61 7.11
C LYS A 454 -22.98 -6.24 8.40
N SER A 455 -23.18 -5.47 9.47
CA SER A 455 -23.81 -5.95 10.71
C SER A 455 -25.24 -6.45 10.51
N PHE A 456 -26.00 -5.82 9.61
CA PHE A 456 -27.44 -6.06 9.52
C PHE A 456 -27.94 -6.44 8.12
N HIS A 457 -27.10 -6.28 7.09
CA HIS A 457 -27.44 -6.52 5.68
C HIS A 457 -26.45 -7.49 5.03
N ASN A 458 -26.96 -8.58 4.43
CA ASN A 458 -26.13 -9.65 3.83
C ASN A 458 -25.11 -9.17 2.80
N PHE A 459 -25.47 -8.12 2.04
CA PHE A 459 -24.60 -7.49 1.03
C PHE A 459 -24.09 -6.11 1.47
N GLY A 460 -24.22 -5.80 2.76
CA GLY A 460 -23.70 -4.57 3.34
C GLY A 460 -22.18 -4.50 3.22
N VAL A 461 -21.67 -3.30 2.98
CA VAL A 461 -20.23 -3.04 3.00
C VAL A 461 -19.71 -3.08 4.43
N GLY A 462 -18.48 -3.56 4.61
CA GLY A 462 -17.79 -3.55 5.90
C GLY A 462 -17.24 -2.17 6.25
N ILE A 463 -16.82 -2.02 7.51
CA ILE A 463 -16.27 -0.76 8.02
C ILE A 463 -15.03 -0.28 7.22
N ASP A 464 -14.25 -1.21 6.64
CA ASP A 464 -13.10 -0.92 5.77
C ASP A 464 -13.45 -0.19 4.46
N LYS A 465 -14.74 -0.03 4.15
CA LYS A 465 -15.22 0.65 2.93
C LYS A 465 -15.67 2.10 3.17
N TYR A 466 -15.68 2.58 4.41
CA TYR A 466 -15.96 3.98 4.70
C TYR A 466 -14.79 4.85 4.22
N SER A 467 -15.08 5.94 3.51
CA SER A 467 -14.02 6.84 3.04
C SER A 467 -13.52 7.70 4.19
N ALA A 468 -12.25 8.13 4.13
CA ALA A 468 -11.68 9.00 5.16
C ALA A 468 -12.47 10.33 5.28
N GLU A 469 -12.93 10.86 4.15
CA GLU A 469 -13.76 12.07 4.12
C GLU A 469 -15.11 11.87 4.79
N SER A 470 -15.71 10.68 4.69
CA SER A 470 -16.99 10.41 5.38
C SER A 470 -16.86 10.33 6.90
N LEU A 471 -15.63 10.17 7.41
CA LEU A 471 -15.32 10.06 8.84
C LEU A 471 -14.98 11.41 9.48
N VAL A 472 -14.92 12.49 8.69
CA VAL A 472 -14.78 13.86 9.18
C VAL A 472 -16.06 14.63 8.83
N VAL A 473 -16.91 14.89 9.83
CA VAL A 473 -18.30 15.26 9.59
C VAL A 473 -18.81 16.28 10.61
N SER A 474 -19.60 17.26 10.18
CA SER A 474 -20.28 18.16 11.13
C SER A 474 -21.28 17.40 11.98
N ALA A 475 -21.45 17.80 13.23
CA ALA A 475 -22.45 17.24 14.12
C ALA A 475 -23.36 18.31 14.73
N VAL A 476 -24.57 17.88 15.05
CA VAL A 476 -25.52 18.60 15.90
C VAL A 476 -25.88 17.73 17.09
N VAL A 477 -26.22 18.33 18.22
CA VAL A 477 -26.60 17.62 19.44
C VAL A 477 -28.02 17.98 19.81
N ILE A 478 -28.89 16.97 19.85
CA ILE A 478 -30.25 17.08 20.38
C ILE A 478 -30.23 16.52 21.80
N ASP A 479 -30.47 17.38 22.79
CA ASP A 479 -30.53 17.00 24.21
C ASP A 479 -31.96 16.63 24.58
N ILE A 480 -32.17 15.38 25.03
CA ILE A 480 -33.45 14.87 25.51
C ILE A 480 -33.39 14.41 26.97
N ARG A 481 -32.38 14.83 27.74
CA ARG A 481 -32.18 14.40 29.14
C ARG A 481 -33.38 14.63 30.04
N VAL A 482 -34.12 15.71 29.80
CA VAL A 482 -35.32 16.04 30.59
C VAL A 482 -36.41 14.98 30.38
N GLN A 483 -36.59 14.54 29.14
CA GLN A 483 -37.55 13.52 28.76
C GLN A 483 -37.13 12.14 29.27
N THR A 484 -35.85 11.80 29.14
CA THR A 484 -35.30 10.49 29.56
C THR A 484 -35.25 10.32 31.07
N ALA A 485 -35.11 11.42 31.83
CA ALA A 485 -35.21 11.40 33.29
C ALA A 485 -36.62 11.05 33.79
N VAL A 486 -37.66 11.31 32.98
CA VAL A 486 -39.06 10.97 33.29
C VAL A 486 -39.42 9.59 32.75
N ASN A 487 -38.94 9.25 31.55
CA ASN A 487 -39.19 7.98 30.89
C ASN A 487 -37.88 7.41 30.33
N PHE A 488 -37.35 6.35 30.96
CA PHE A 488 -36.12 5.69 30.52
C PHE A 488 -36.24 5.05 29.13
N ASP A 489 -37.46 4.80 28.65
CA ASP A 489 -37.73 4.25 27.31
C ASP A 489 -38.12 5.34 26.29
N TYR A 490 -37.83 6.62 26.59
CA TYR A 490 -38.15 7.71 25.68
C TYR A 490 -37.39 7.57 24.36
N VAL A 491 -38.09 7.79 23.25
CA VAL A 491 -37.49 7.77 21.91
C VAL A 491 -37.62 9.14 21.27
N LEU A 492 -36.57 9.56 20.54
CA LEU A 492 -36.58 10.83 19.81
C LEU A 492 -37.78 10.89 18.86
N THR A 493 -38.56 11.98 18.94
CA THR A 493 -39.71 12.21 18.08
C THR A 493 -39.42 13.28 17.02
N VAL A 494 -40.26 13.34 15.98
CA VAL A 494 -40.20 14.43 14.98
C VAL A 494 -40.44 15.78 15.66
N ALA A 495 -41.28 15.84 16.70
CA ALA A 495 -41.54 17.07 17.44
C ALA A 495 -40.30 17.60 18.15
N ASP A 496 -39.48 16.72 18.76
CA ASP A 496 -38.21 17.11 19.38
C ASP A 496 -37.24 17.68 18.34
N VAL A 497 -37.15 17.04 17.16
CA VAL A 497 -36.31 17.53 16.05
C VAL A 497 -36.75 18.92 15.60
N LEU A 498 -38.06 19.13 15.44
CA LEU A 498 -38.60 20.43 15.00
C LEU A 498 -38.42 21.51 16.07
N ALA A 499 -38.61 21.19 17.35
CA ALA A 499 -38.38 22.11 18.46
C ALA A 499 -36.90 22.52 18.54
N TRP A 500 -35.98 21.57 18.35
CA TRP A 500 -34.55 21.87 18.27
C TRP A 500 -34.23 22.78 17.08
N GLU A 501 -34.84 22.54 15.91
CA GLU A 501 -34.63 23.37 14.71
C GLU A 501 -35.22 24.77 14.84
N GLU A 502 -36.27 24.96 15.64
CA GLU A 502 -36.83 26.28 15.95
C GLU A 502 -35.82 27.14 16.72
N GLU A 503 -35.07 26.54 17.65
CA GLU A 503 -34.09 27.23 18.48
C GLU A 503 -32.72 27.39 17.78
N TYR A 504 -32.21 26.34 17.14
CA TYR A 504 -30.84 26.28 16.62
C TYR A 504 -30.74 26.34 15.10
N GLY A 505 -31.88 26.44 14.42
CA GLY A 505 -31.99 26.42 12.97
C GLY A 505 -31.99 25.01 12.37
N LYS A 506 -32.32 24.93 11.09
CA LYS A 506 -32.44 23.64 10.37
C LYS A 506 -31.16 22.80 10.46
N ILE A 507 -31.32 21.50 10.72
CA ILE A 507 -30.23 20.52 10.73
C ILE A 507 -29.56 20.51 9.35
N PRO A 508 -28.25 20.77 9.26
CA PRO A 508 -27.54 20.76 7.99
C PRO A 508 -27.53 19.37 7.35
N ALA A 509 -27.67 19.31 6.03
CA ALA A 509 -27.48 18.07 5.29
C ALA A 509 -26.05 17.51 5.48
N LYS A 510 -25.91 16.18 5.42
CA LYS A 510 -24.65 15.47 5.65
C LYS A 510 -24.03 15.71 7.03
N SER A 511 -24.81 16.12 8.03
CA SER A 511 -24.37 16.15 9.43
C SER A 511 -24.70 14.85 10.15
N VAL A 512 -24.01 14.58 11.25
CA VAL A 512 -24.41 13.56 12.22
C VAL A 512 -25.31 14.19 13.27
N VAL A 513 -26.44 13.54 13.56
CA VAL A 513 -27.30 13.92 14.68
C VAL A 513 -26.91 13.07 15.88
N ILE A 514 -26.32 13.71 16.89
CA ILE A 514 -26.03 13.08 18.17
C ILE A 514 -27.24 13.30 19.09
N LEU A 515 -27.78 12.21 19.62
CA LEU A 515 -28.81 12.25 20.65
C LEU A 515 -28.14 12.16 22.02
N TYR A 516 -28.21 13.23 22.80
CA TYR A 516 -27.71 13.27 24.15
C TYR A 516 -28.82 12.93 25.14
N THR A 517 -28.74 11.74 25.72
CA THR A 517 -29.78 11.19 26.59
C THR A 517 -29.45 11.26 28.07
N GLY A 518 -28.19 11.50 28.42
CA GLY A 518 -27.67 11.47 29.79
C GLY A 518 -27.22 10.07 30.23
N TRP A 519 -27.39 9.06 29.37
CA TRP A 519 -27.08 7.67 29.70
C TRP A 519 -25.59 7.40 29.91
N GLN A 520 -24.70 8.24 29.35
CA GLN A 520 -23.26 8.17 29.59
C GLN A 520 -22.89 8.13 31.09
N GLU A 521 -23.69 8.74 31.97
CA GLU A 521 -23.43 8.78 33.42
C GLU A 521 -23.51 7.39 34.08
N LYS A 522 -24.22 6.46 33.44
CA LYS A 522 -24.43 5.09 33.93
C LYS A 522 -23.32 4.11 33.51
N TRP A 523 -22.36 4.53 32.68
CA TRP A 523 -21.35 3.64 32.07
C TRP A 523 -20.58 2.76 33.07
N ARG A 524 -20.35 3.23 34.29
CA ARG A 524 -19.61 2.49 35.34
C ARG A 524 -20.47 1.52 36.14
N ASP A 525 -21.79 1.54 35.96
CA ASP A 525 -22.73 0.68 36.65
C ASP A 525 -23.52 -0.14 35.62
N LYS A 526 -23.10 -1.39 35.43
CA LYS A 526 -23.72 -2.33 34.50
C LYS A 526 -25.22 -2.46 34.72
N ASN A 527 -25.67 -2.55 35.97
CA ASN A 527 -27.09 -2.72 36.27
C ASN A 527 -27.88 -1.46 35.92
N ALA A 528 -27.34 -0.28 36.24
CA ALA A 528 -27.98 0.99 35.92
C ALA A 528 -27.99 1.32 34.41
N PHE A 529 -26.97 0.84 33.67
CA PHE A 529 -26.82 1.09 32.24
C PHE A 529 -27.71 0.19 31.38
N PHE A 530 -27.76 -1.11 31.67
CA PHE A 530 -28.68 -2.02 30.98
C PHE A 530 -30.12 -1.87 31.50
N ASN A 531 -30.26 -1.45 32.76
CA ASN A 531 -31.53 -1.22 33.44
C ASN A 531 -32.52 -2.38 33.20
N GLN A 532 -32.02 -3.60 33.37
CA GLN A 532 -32.75 -4.80 33.03
C GLN A 532 -33.88 -5.06 34.05
N ASP A 533 -35.11 -5.26 33.56
CA ASP A 533 -36.24 -5.61 34.42
C ASP A 533 -36.17 -7.08 34.89
N ALA A 534 -37.10 -7.49 35.75
CA ALA A 534 -37.18 -8.85 36.25
C ALA A 534 -37.50 -9.90 35.17
N GLN A 535 -37.99 -9.46 34.00
CA GLN A 535 -38.32 -10.29 32.85
C GLN A 535 -37.15 -10.40 31.86
N GLY A 536 -36.07 -9.65 32.07
CA GLY A 536 -34.88 -9.62 31.22
C GLY A 536 -34.91 -8.55 30.13
N SER A 537 -35.93 -7.68 30.10
CA SER A 537 -36.06 -6.58 29.13
C SER A 537 -35.12 -5.43 29.49
N LEU A 538 -34.51 -4.79 28.50
CA LEU A 538 -33.58 -3.67 28.71
C LEU A 538 -34.34 -2.34 28.60
N HIS A 539 -33.95 -1.36 29.41
CA HIS A 539 -34.66 -0.07 29.47
C HIS A 539 -33.70 1.11 29.35
N PHE A 540 -33.53 1.60 28.13
CA PHE A 540 -32.74 2.77 27.81
C PHE A 540 -33.30 3.49 26.58
N PRO A 541 -33.09 4.82 26.46
CA PRO A 541 -33.69 5.62 25.41
C PRO A 541 -33.04 5.37 24.05
N GLY A 542 -33.66 5.87 22.98
CA GLY A 542 -33.15 5.66 21.63
C GLY A 542 -33.72 6.62 20.60
N PHE A 543 -33.44 6.36 19.33
CA PHE A 543 -34.07 7.07 18.22
C PHE A 543 -35.45 6.47 17.91
N GLY A 544 -36.45 7.32 17.66
CA GLY A 544 -37.75 6.86 17.15
C GLY A 544 -37.70 6.63 15.63
N SER A 545 -38.43 5.63 15.14
CA SER A 545 -38.48 5.28 13.71
C SER A 545 -38.93 6.44 12.83
N ASP A 546 -40.00 7.15 13.22
CA ASP A 546 -40.54 8.28 12.46
C ASP A 546 -39.55 9.45 12.41
N ALA A 547 -38.91 9.77 13.54
CA ALA A 547 -37.89 10.80 13.62
C ALA A 547 -36.68 10.44 12.74
N THR A 548 -36.25 9.17 12.76
CA THR A 548 -35.12 8.69 11.98
C THR A 548 -35.41 8.77 10.49
N GLN A 549 -36.60 8.32 10.05
CA GLN A 549 -37.03 8.45 8.65
C GLN A 549 -37.08 9.92 8.22
N PHE A 550 -37.62 10.79 9.06
CA PHE A 550 -37.63 12.23 8.81
C PHE A 550 -36.21 12.81 8.66
N LEU A 551 -35.29 12.48 9.55
CA LEU A 551 -33.90 12.93 9.49
C LEU A 551 -33.20 12.42 8.22
N LEU A 552 -33.41 11.15 7.84
CA LEU A 552 -32.79 10.55 6.66
C LEU A 552 -33.35 11.11 5.35
N ASN A 553 -34.66 11.31 5.26
CA ASN A 553 -35.34 11.68 4.02
C ASN A 553 -35.40 13.20 3.84
N GLU A 554 -35.75 13.95 4.89
CA GLU A 554 -36.02 15.38 4.82
C GLU A 554 -34.82 16.24 5.23
N ARG A 555 -33.87 15.70 5.99
CA ARG A 555 -32.63 16.40 6.39
C ARG A 555 -31.37 15.82 5.76
N GLN A 556 -31.43 14.61 5.18
CA GLN A 556 -30.32 13.98 4.47
C GLN A 556 -29.05 13.89 5.34
N ILE A 557 -29.23 13.51 6.61
CA ILE A 557 -28.13 13.35 7.57
C ILE A 557 -27.14 12.28 7.10
N ALA A 558 -25.88 12.44 7.50
CA ALA A 558 -24.80 11.48 7.24
C ALA A 558 -24.83 10.30 8.21
N GLY A 559 -25.50 10.44 9.36
CA GLY A 559 -25.60 9.39 10.36
C GLY A 559 -26.15 9.85 11.70
N VAL A 560 -26.13 8.94 12.67
CA VAL A 560 -26.62 9.14 14.03
C VAL A 560 -25.56 8.75 15.07
N GLY A 561 -25.63 9.35 16.25
CA GLY A 561 -24.81 8.98 17.40
C GLY A 561 -25.59 9.06 18.70
N ILE A 562 -25.24 8.24 19.71
CA ILE A 562 -25.93 8.21 21.00
C ILE A 562 -25.01 7.78 22.15
N ASP A 563 -25.36 8.13 23.38
CA ASP A 563 -24.66 7.73 24.62
C ASP A 563 -25.23 6.46 25.32
N THR A 564 -26.17 5.77 24.68
CA THR A 564 -26.76 4.49 25.14
C THR A 564 -26.07 3.29 24.50
N HIS A 565 -26.49 2.08 24.89
CA HIS A 565 -25.90 0.84 24.37
C HIS A 565 -26.07 0.64 22.86
N GLY A 566 -27.17 1.16 22.30
CA GLY A 566 -27.41 1.22 20.88
C GLY A 566 -28.30 2.41 20.48
N VAL A 567 -28.32 2.75 19.18
CA VAL A 567 -29.23 3.81 18.67
C VAL A 567 -30.70 3.42 18.72
N ASP A 568 -30.97 2.12 18.79
CA ASP A 568 -32.27 1.54 19.09
C ASP A 568 -32.56 1.66 20.59
N SER A 569 -33.83 1.87 20.97
CA SER A 569 -34.22 1.83 22.40
C SER A 569 -34.04 0.42 22.98
N GLY A 570 -33.86 0.29 24.30
CA GLY A 570 -33.71 -1.01 24.96
C GLY A 570 -34.88 -1.99 24.77
N GLN A 571 -36.05 -1.46 24.39
CA GLN A 571 -37.25 -2.24 24.07
C GLN A 571 -37.25 -2.79 22.62
N ASP A 572 -36.38 -2.31 21.73
CA ASP A 572 -36.29 -2.77 20.35
C ASP A 572 -35.22 -3.86 20.20
N THR A 573 -35.67 -5.11 20.12
CA THR A 573 -34.81 -6.28 19.87
C THR A 573 -34.61 -6.60 18.39
N SER A 574 -35.23 -5.84 17.49
CA SER A 574 -35.14 -6.02 16.03
C SER A 574 -34.03 -5.19 15.39
N PHE A 575 -33.48 -4.22 16.13
CA PHE A 575 -32.47 -3.26 15.67
C PHE A 575 -32.99 -2.43 14.49
N ALA A 576 -34.22 -1.91 14.58
CA ALA A 576 -34.91 -1.29 13.46
C ALA A 576 -34.21 -0.01 12.97
N ILE A 577 -33.68 0.80 13.88
CA ILE A 577 -32.95 2.04 13.58
C ILE A 577 -31.61 1.71 12.95
N ASN A 578 -30.85 0.77 13.55
CA ASN A 578 -29.61 0.30 12.96
C ASN A 578 -29.81 -0.19 11.52
N ARG A 579 -30.79 -1.08 11.30
CA ARG A 579 -31.16 -1.58 9.96
C ARG A 579 -31.50 -0.46 8.99
N LEU A 580 -32.33 0.50 9.42
CA LEU A 580 -32.80 1.62 8.61
C LEU A 580 -31.66 2.58 8.21
N VAL A 581 -30.82 2.99 9.17
CA VAL A 581 -29.73 3.93 8.89
C VAL A 581 -28.69 3.27 7.98
N LEU A 582 -28.40 1.99 8.22
CA LEU A 582 -27.36 1.22 7.55
C LEU A 582 -27.80 0.55 6.23
N GLU A 583 -28.98 0.86 5.70
CA GLU A 583 -29.33 0.56 4.30
C GLU A 583 -28.34 1.19 3.30
N LYS A 584 -27.65 2.25 3.74
CA LYS A 584 -26.53 2.91 3.05
C LYS A 584 -25.35 3.01 4.03
N PRO A 585 -24.10 3.18 3.55
CA PRO A 585 -22.93 3.33 4.42
C PRO A 585 -22.92 4.69 5.15
N ARG A 586 -23.84 4.85 6.11
CA ARG A 586 -23.99 6.00 6.99
C ARG A 586 -23.33 5.71 8.34
N LEU A 587 -23.10 6.76 9.12
CA LEU A 587 -22.46 6.64 10.42
C LEU A 587 -23.50 6.24 11.48
N VAL A 588 -23.20 5.23 12.28
CA VAL A 588 -23.98 4.87 13.48
C VAL A 588 -22.98 4.71 14.61
N LEU A 589 -22.99 5.65 15.56
CA LEU A 589 -22.06 5.70 16.69
C LEU A 589 -22.82 5.38 17.98
N GLU A 590 -22.33 4.41 18.74
CA GLU A 590 -22.99 3.94 19.96
C GLU A 590 -22.03 4.05 21.15
N ASN A 591 -22.59 4.16 22.36
CA ASN A 591 -21.83 4.34 23.60
C ASN A 591 -20.89 5.56 23.54
N LEU A 592 -21.34 6.69 23.00
CA LEU A 592 -20.59 7.96 23.09
C LEU A 592 -20.55 8.49 24.52
N THR A 593 -19.54 9.29 24.84
CA THR A 593 -19.39 9.95 26.14
C THR A 593 -19.03 11.42 26.00
N ASN A 594 -19.01 12.17 27.12
CA ASN A 594 -18.69 13.60 27.17
C ASN A 594 -19.59 14.48 26.26
N LEU A 595 -20.83 14.04 26.00
CA LEU A 595 -21.78 14.76 25.17
C LEU A 595 -22.24 16.08 25.82
N ASP A 596 -22.16 16.17 27.15
CA ASP A 596 -22.37 17.40 27.94
C ASP A 596 -21.40 18.54 27.57
N GLN A 597 -20.27 18.21 26.94
CA GLN A 597 -19.26 19.19 26.56
C GLN A 597 -19.45 19.73 25.14
N LEU A 598 -20.41 19.20 24.38
CA LEU A 598 -20.66 19.59 23.00
C LEU A 598 -21.67 20.75 22.93
N PRO A 599 -21.42 21.77 22.07
CA PRO A 599 -22.45 22.74 21.77
C PRO A 599 -23.57 22.09 20.95
N PRO A 600 -24.80 22.63 20.98
CA PRO A 600 -25.90 22.16 20.12
C PRO A 600 -25.53 22.13 18.64
N ARG A 601 -24.68 23.06 18.18
CA ARG A 601 -24.25 23.18 16.79
C ARG A 601 -22.79 23.60 16.66
N GLY A 602 -22.20 23.29 15.50
CA GLY A 602 -20.87 23.77 15.10
C GLY A 602 -19.72 22.83 15.45
N ALA A 603 -19.99 21.72 16.13
CA ALA A 603 -19.00 20.67 16.33
C ALA A 603 -18.67 19.95 15.01
N MET A 604 -17.42 19.54 14.86
CA MET A 604 -16.97 18.63 13.80
C MET A 604 -16.36 17.39 14.42
N LEU A 605 -16.81 16.22 13.99
CA LEU A 605 -16.31 14.94 14.45
C LEU A 605 -15.16 14.47 13.56
N ALA A 606 -14.12 13.93 14.17
CA ALA A 606 -13.15 13.06 13.52
C ALA A 606 -13.29 11.66 14.11
N ILE A 607 -13.71 10.71 13.28
CA ILE A 607 -14.09 9.35 13.67
C ILE A 607 -13.01 8.39 13.17
N ALA A 608 -12.32 7.71 14.07
CA ALA A 608 -11.14 6.89 13.77
C ALA A 608 -11.37 5.43 14.18
N PRO A 609 -12.05 4.63 13.34
CA PRO A 609 -12.26 3.20 13.62
C PRO A 609 -10.98 2.42 13.36
N LEU A 610 -10.82 1.27 14.02
CA LEU A 610 -9.88 0.26 13.53
C LEU A 610 -10.37 -0.21 12.15
N LEU A 611 -9.51 -0.19 11.14
CA LEU A 611 -9.87 -0.62 9.78
C LEU A 611 -9.89 -2.15 9.72
N LEU A 612 -11.02 -2.73 10.14
CA LEU A 612 -11.26 -4.17 10.13
C LEU A 612 -11.75 -4.59 8.74
N GLN A 613 -10.96 -5.41 8.04
CA GLN A 613 -11.31 -5.89 6.70
C GLN A 613 -12.65 -6.64 6.73
N ASN A 614 -13.65 -6.13 5.99
CA ASN A 614 -15.01 -6.67 5.96
C ASN A 614 -15.65 -6.78 7.36
N GLY A 615 -15.24 -5.93 8.30
CA GLY A 615 -15.80 -5.87 9.65
C GLY A 615 -17.26 -5.42 9.66
N SER A 616 -18.04 -6.02 10.54
CA SER A 616 -19.44 -5.65 10.83
C SER A 616 -19.55 -4.30 11.52
N GLY A 617 -18.52 -3.93 12.29
CA GLY A 617 -18.33 -2.62 12.90
C GLY A 617 -16.87 -2.44 13.30
N SER A 618 -16.62 -1.53 14.22
CA SER A 618 -15.30 -1.37 14.82
C SER A 618 -15.35 -0.55 16.10
N PRO A 619 -14.54 -0.87 17.13
CA PRO A 619 -14.25 0.06 18.21
C PRO A 619 -13.63 1.33 17.61
N VAL A 620 -14.04 2.49 18.11
CA VAL A 620 -13.77 3.76 17.45
C VAL A 620 -13.32 4.84 18.42
N GLY A 621 -12.24 5.54 18.06
CA GLY A 621 -11.88 6.81 18.67
C GLY A 621 -12.66 7.93 18.01
N VAL A 622 -13.46 8.68 18.77
CA VAL A 622 -14.21 9.84 18.28
C VAL A 622 -13.68 11.10 18.96
N LEU A 623 -13.25 12.07 18.15
CA LEU A 623 -12.86 13.39 18.60
C LEU A 623 -13.88 14.41 18.12
N ALA A 624 -14.30 15.33 18.97
CA ALA A 624 -15.05 16.51 18.59
C ALA A 624 -14.18 17.76 18.65
N LEU A 625 -14.11 18.46 17.51
CA LEU A 625 -13.50 19.77 17.35
C LEU A 625 -14.61 20.81 17.54
N VAL A 626 -14.53 21.58 18.62
CA VAL A 626 -15.56 22.58 18.96
C VAL A 626 -15.02 24.00 18.71
N PRO A 627 -15.84 24.91 18.18
CA PRO A 627 -15.43 26.27 17.80
C PRO A 627 -14.98 27.14 18.96
#